data_AF-A0A7J9Y7X0-F1
#
_entry.id   AF-A0A7J9Y7X0-F1
#
_cell.length_a   1.000
_cell.length_b   1.000
_cell.length_c   1.000
_cell.angle_alpha   90.00
_cell.angle_beta   90.00
_cell.angle_gamma   90.00
#
_symmetry.space_group_name_H-M   'P 1'
#
loop_
_entity.id
_entity.type
_entity.pdbx_description
1 polymer ?
#
loop_
_entity_poly.entity_id
_entity_poly.type
_entity_poly.pdbx_seq_one_letter_code
_entity_poly.pdbx_strand_id
1 'polypeptide(L)'
;MARVLTPQAEDFPRWFQDVIAKAELADNGPVRGTMVIRPTGYAIWERIQSEMDDRIKAAGAQNAYFPLFIPESYLKREAEHVEGFSPELAVVTHAGGKQLEEPIVVRPTSETVIGEFMAKWVQSYRDLPLLLNQWANGVRWERRPRLFLRTSEFLWQEGHTAHATEADARAYARRILHEAYEDLMVNVLAIPVVVGRKTAAERFAGATSTYTLEAMTGDGKALQLGTSHELGQNFARAFDIDYLSSEGKRELAWTTSWGSSTRMIGSVIMVHGDDNGLRVPPRLAPIQAHVMVVKSGDGVVEAARKLHDGLRDS
;
A
#
# COMPACT_ATOMS: atom_id res chain seq x y z
N MET A 1 -11.53 -37.61 -7.12
CA MET A 1 -11.40 -36.82 -5.88
C MET A 1 -12.33 -35.63 -5.96
N ALA A 2 -13.01 -35.26 -4.87
CA ALA A 2 -13.81 -34.03 -4.84
C ALA A 2 -12.86 -32.83 -5.02
N ARG A 3 -13.25 -31.86 -5.86
CA ARG A 3 -12.44 -30.65 -6.10
C ARG A 3 -12.42 -29.81 -4.82
N VAL A 4 -11.23 -29.47 -4.33
CA VAL A 4 -11.04 -28.64 -3.12
C VAL A 4 -11.27 -27.16 -3.41
N LEU A 5 -11.01 -26.75 -4.65
CA LEU A 5 -11.16 -25.38 -5.16
C LEU A 5 -12.05 -25.39 -6.40
N THR A 6 -12.80 -24.31 -6.59
CA THR A 6 -13.51 -24.03 -7.85
C THR A 6 -12.49 -23.78 -8.96
N PRO A 7 -12.61 -24.38 -10.17
CA PRO A 7 -11.69 -24.09 -11.27
C PRO A 7 -11.74 -22.63 -11.71
N GLN A 8 -10.58 -22.05 -12.05
CA GLN A 8 -10.47 -20.66 -12.49
C GLN A 8 -11.34 -20.36 -13.72
N ALA A 9 -11.41 -21.31 -14.66
CA ALA A 9 -12.19 -21.20 -15.89
C ALA A 9 -13.72 -21.27 -15.66
N GLU A 10 -14.17 -21.76 -14.50
CA GLU A 10 -15.59 -21.90 -14.16
C GLU A 10 -16.10 -20.65 -13.43
N ASP A 11 -15.41 -20.24 -12.36
CA ASP A 11 -15.73 -19.04 -11.59
C ASP A 11 -14.48 -18.50 -10.88
N PHE A 12 -13.76 -17.60 -11.54
CA PHE A 12 -12.53 -16.99 -11.02
C PHE A 12 -12.74 -16.21 -9.70
N PRO A 13 -13.79 -15.37 -9.55
CA PRO A 13 -14.12 -14.77 -8.26
C PRO A 13 -14.29 -15.79 -7.13
N ARG A 14 -14.97 -16.92 -7.39
CA ARG A 14 -15.15 -17.97 -6.40
C ARG A 14 -13.84 -18.69 -6.09
N TRP A 15 -13.06 -19.04 -7.12
CA TRP A 15 -11.72 -19.60 -6.97
C TRP A 15 -10.83 -18.73 -6.06
N PHE A 16 -10.82 -17.42 -6.28
CA PHE A 16 -10.04 -16.47 -5.47
C PHE A 16 -10.43 -16.52 -3.98
N GLN A 17 -11.74 -16.59 -3.70
CA GLN A 17 -12.24 -16.72 -2.32
C GLN A 17 -11.90 -18.10 -1.72
N ASP A 18 -12.03 -19.18 -2.51
CA ASP A 18 -11.66 -20.52 -2.07
C ASP A 18 -10.17 -20.59 -1.72
N VAL A 19 -9.28 -20.00 -2.53
CA VAL A 19 -7.83 -19.96 -2.24
C VAL A 19 -7.55 -19.22 -0.93
N ILE A 20 -8.12 -18.02 -0.74
CA ILE A 20 -7.92 -17.23 0.49
C ILE A 20 -8.33 -18.02 1.72
N ALA A 21 -9.51 -18.67 1.67
CA ALA A 21 -10.04 -19.44 2.79
C ALA A 21 -9.25 -20.73 3.03
N LYS A 22 -8.95 -21.52 1.99
CA LYS A 22 -8.27 -22.81 2.12
C LYS A 22 -6.79 -22.69 2.44
N ALA A 23 -6.12 -21.63 1.97
CA ALA A 23 -4.75 -21.32 2.32
C ALA A 23 -4.63 -20.49 3.61
N GLU A 24 -5.75 -20.23 4.30
CA GLU A 24 -5.77 -19.56 5.59
C GLU A 24 -5.08 -18.18 5.55
N LEU A 25 -5.35 -17.39 4.51
CA LEU A 25 -4.72 -16.07 4.32
C LEU A 25 -5.44 -14.96 5.07
N ALA A 26 -6.78 -14.94 5.01
CA ALA A 26 -7.60 -13.96 5.69
C ALA A 26 -9.04 -14.45 5.84
N ASP A 27 -9.73 -13.95 6.87
CA ASP A 27 -11.16 -14.10 7.07
C ASP A 27 -11.88 -12.76 6.91
N ASN A 28 -13.18 -12.80 6.64
CA ASN A 28 -14.00 -11.59 6.71
C ASN A 28 -14.08 -11.11 8.16
N GLY A 29 -13.86 -9.82 8.38
CA GLY A 29 -14.02 -9.21 9.69
C GLY A 29 -15.49 -9.04 10.08
N PRO A 30 -15.76 -8.74 11.36
CA PRO A 30 -17.13 -8.57 11.86
C PRO A 30 -17.81 -7.30 11.33
N VAL A 31 -17.02 -6.32 10.86
CA VAL A 31 -17.52 -5.10 10.21
C VAL A 31 -17.45 -5.29 8.70
N ARG A 32 -18.48 -4.79 8.01
CA ARG A 32 -18.58 -4.91 6.56
C ARG A 32 -17.31 -4.40 5.86
N GLY A 33 -16.72 -5.29 5.07
CA GLY A 33 -15.55 -5.00 4.24
C GLY A 33 -14.23 -4.93 5.00
N THR A 34 -14.20 -5.18 6.31
CA THR A 34 -12.94 -5.41 7.02
C THR A 34 -12.48 -6.85 6.86
N MET A 35 -11.21 -7.10 7.15
CA MET A 35 -10.60 -8.43 7.08
C MET A 35 -9.75 -8.70 8.32
N VAL A 36 -9.74 -9.95 8.75
CA VAL A 36 -8.75 -10.47 9.71
C VAL A 36 -7.68 -11.16 8.90
N ILE A 37 -6.50 -10.54 8.77
CA ILE A 37 -5.38 -11.16 8.07
C ILE A 37 -4.77 -12.21 8.99
N ARG A 38 -4.81 -13.48 8.58
CA ARG A 38 -4.28 -14.62 9.35
C ARG A 38 -2.75 -14.66 9.25
N PRO A 39 -2.05 -15.39 10.14
CA PRO A 39 -0.59 -15.42 10.15
C PRO A 39 0.07 -15.70 8.79
N THR A 40 -0.48 -16.62 7.99
CA THR A 40 0.04 -16.92 6.65
C THR A 40 -0.03 -15.72 5.70
N GLY A 41 -1.17 -15.02 5.67
CA GLY A 41 -1.34 -13.81 4.86
C GLY A 41 -0.51 -12.63 5.37
N TYR A 42 -0.43 -12.48 6.69
CA TYR A 42 0.33 -11.39 7.31
C TYR A 42 1.83 -11.58 7.13
N ALA A 43 2.34 -12.82 7.18
CA ALA A 43 3.75 -13.12 6.92
C ALA A 43 4.19 -12.77 5.49
N ILE A 44 3.27 -12.81 4.51
CA ILE A 44 3.51 -12.31 3.16
C ILE A 44 3.57 -10.78 3.17
N TRP A 45 2.64 -10.12 3.88
CA TRP A 45 2.67 -8.66 4.05
C TRP A 45 3.95 -8.16 4.69
N GLU A 46 4.44 -8.81 5.75
CA GLU A 46 5.68 -8.45 6.44
C GLU A 46 6.91 -8.51 5.51
N ARG A 47 6.96 -9.50 4.60
CA ARG A 47 8.03 -9.61 3.60
C ARG A 47 7.93 -8.54 2.52
N ILE A 48 6.73 -8.27 2.03
CA ILE A 48 6.48 -7.14 1.11
C ILE A 48 6.90 -5.84 1.79
N GLN A 49 6.54 -5.67 3.07
CA GLN A 49 6.89 -4.50 3.85
C GLN A 49 8.39 -4.34 3.98
N SER A 50 9.11 -5.37 4.41
CA SER A 50 10.56 -5.32 4.55
C SER A 50 11.26 -4.95 3.24
N GLU A 51 10.94 -5.67 2.15
CA GLU A 51 11.55 -5.44 0.84
C GLU A 51 11.24 -4.04 0.29
N MET A 52 10.03 -3.53 0.51
CA MET A 52 9.66 -2.19 0.07
C MET A 52 10.29 -1.10 0.93
N ASP A 53 10.34 -1.29 2.25
CA ASP A 53 10.90 -0.33 3.21
C ASP A 53 12.41 -0.15 2.99
N ASP A 54 13.14 -1.22 2.69
CA ASP A 54 14.57 -1.15 2.35
C ASP A 54 14.82 -0.29 1.09
N ARG A 55 13.97 -0.45 0.06
CA ARG A 55 14.05 0.36 -1.16
C ARG A 55 13.68 1.82 -0.93
N ILE A 56 12.63 2.07 -0.15
CA ILE A 56 12.20 3.42 0.22
C ILE A 56 13.31 4.14 1.01
N LYS A 57 13.97 3.45 1.94
CA LYS A 57 15.12 3.98 2.69
C LYS A 57 16.33 4.21 1.80
N ALA A 58 16.61 3.32 0.85
CA ALA A 58 17.66 3.52 -0.15
C ALA A 58 17.37 4.74 -1.07
N ALA A 59 16.10 5.08 -1.25
CA ALA A 59 15.68 6.32 -1.93
C ALA A 59 15.83 7.59 -1.07
N GLY A 60 16.16 7.45 0.23
CA GLY A 60 16.41 8.55 1.15
C GLY A 60 15.22 8.95 2.03
N ALA A 61 14.05 8.32 1.85
CA ALA A 61 12.89 8.59 2.69
C ALA A 61 13.03 8.00 4.11
N GLN A 62 12.43 8.68 5.06
CA GLN A 62 12.44 8.31 6.48
C GLN A 62 11.04 7.96 6.96
N ASN A 63 10.93 6.90 7.75
CA ASN A 63 9.67 6.49 8.33
C ASN A 63 9.25 7.45 9.46
N ALA A 64 8.01 7.88 9.42
CA ALA A 64 7.33 8.65 10.44
C ALA A 64 5.93 8.05 10.69
N TYR A 65 5.29 8.47 11.78
CA TYR A 65 3.92 8.08 12.09
C TYR A 65 3.10 9.29 12.48
N PHE A 66 1.99 9.48 11.76
CA PHE A 66 0.99 10.50 11.98
C PHE A 66 -0.28 9.85 12.54
N PRO A 67 -1.07 10.60 13.33
CA PRO A 67 -2.29 10.07 13.93
C PRO A 67 -3.31 9.54 12.91
N LEU A 68 -4.09 8.54 13.34
CA LEU A 68 -5.23 8.00 12.59
C LEU A 68 -6.36 9.03 12.41
N PHE A 69 -6.50 9.93 13.37
CA PHE A 69 -7.60 10.86 13.52
C PHE A 69 -7.23 12.24 13.00
N ILE A 70 -8.01 12.73 12.03
CA ILE A 70 -7.81 14.01 11.35
C ILE A 70 -8.99 14.92 11.69
N PRO A 71 -8.77 16.16 12.16
CA PRO A 71 -9.85 17.13 12.35
C PRO A 71 -10.61 17.38 11.04
N GLU A 72 -11.94 17.45 11.07
CA GLU A 72 -12.74 17.68 9.85
C GLU A 72 -12.36 19.01 9.17
N SER A 73 -11.97 20.03 9.94
CA SER A 73 -11.48 21.31 9.43
C SER A 73 -10.27 21.18 8.50
N TYR A 74 -9.41 20.18 8.68
CA TYR A 74 -8.21 19.99 7.85
C TYR A 74 -8.60 19.53 6.44
N LEU A 75 -9.60 18.66 6.32
CA LEU A 75 -10.09 18.22 5.03
C LEU A 75 -10.70 19.40 4.26
N LYS A 76 -11.49 20.24 4.94
CA LYS A 76 -12.15 21.41 4.32
C LYS A 76 -11.20 22.45 3.71
N ARG A 77 -9.89 22.42 4.02
CA ARG A 77 -8.87 23.31 3.41
C ARG A 77 -8.56 22.97 1.95
N GLU A 78 -8.86 21.75 1.50
CA GLU A 78 -8.65 21.31 0.12
C GLU A 78 -10.00 20.79 -0.44
N ALA A 79 -10.68 21.63 -1.22
CA ALA A 79 -12.00 21.34 -1.77
C ALA A 79 -12.03 20.21 -2.81
N GLU A 80 -11.01 20.10 -3.67
CA GLU A 80 -10.96 19.05 -4.72
C GLU A 80 -10.73 17.66 -4.12
N HIS A 81 -9.92 17.57 -3.07
CA HIS A 81 -9.62 16.38 -2.29
C HIS A 81 -10.85 15.96 -1.47
N VAL A 82 -11.56 16.91 -0.86
CA VAL A 82 -12.82 16.62 -0.13
C VAL A 82 -13.87 16.01 -1.03
N GLU A 83 -14.09 16.56 -2.22
CA GLU A 83 -15.10 16.03 -3.15
C GLU A 83 -14.80 14.58 -3.56
N GLY A 84 -13.52 14.25 -3.76
CA GLY A 84 -13.09 12.90 -4.11
C GLY A 84 -13.26 11.85 -2.99
N PHE A 85 -13.12 12.25 -1.73
CA PHE A 85 -13.15 11.33 -0.58
C PHE A 85 -14.44 11.34 0.23
N SER A 86 -15.26 12.40 0.14
CA SER A 86 -16.45 12.63 0.97
C SER A 86 -17.40 11.42 1.08
N PRO A 87 -17.71 10.66 0.01
CA PRO A 87 -18.60 9.49 0.10
C PRO A 87 -18.01 8.30 0.88
N GLU A 88 -16.70 8.29 1.12
CA GLU A 88 -15.95 7.15 1.67
C GLU A 88 -15.45 7.40 3.10
N LEU A 89 -15.73 8.56 3.70
CA LEU A 89 -15.19 8.91 5.03
C LEU A 89 -15.92 8.18 6.17
N ALA A 90 -15.14 7.65 7.10
CA ALA A 90 -15.64 7.26 8.43
C ALA A 90 -15.41 8.42 9.41
N VAL A 91 -16.49 8.90 10.04
CA VAL A 91 -16.46 10.08 10.91
C VAL A 91 -16.81 9.70 12.35
N VAL A 92 -15.94 10.05 13.27
CA VAL A 92 -16.13 9.97 14.72
C VAL A 92 -16.80 11.26 15.18
N THR A 93 -18.03 11.16 15.66
CA THR A 93 -18.78 12.29 16.23
C THR A 93 -18.95 12.18 17.75
N HIS A 94 -18.67 11.01 18.32
CA HIS A 94 -18.79 10.72 19.74
C HIS A 94 -17.54 9.99 20.24
N ALA A 95 -16.96 10.45 21.33
CA ALA A 95 -15.82 9.82 22.00
C ALA A 95 -15.94 9.97 23.52
N GLY A 96 -15.53 8.93 24.27
CA GLY A 96 -15.60 8.96 25.74
C GLY A 96 -17.02 9.17 26.30
N GLY A 97 -18.06 8.81 25.54
CA GLY A 97 -19.46 8.97 25.94
C GLY A 97 -20.04 10.38 25.73
N LYS A 98 -19.31 11.30 25.08
CA LYS A 98 -19.78 12.65 24.75
C LYS A 98 -19.69 12.91 23.26
N GLN A 99 -20.57 13.79 22.77
CA GLN A 99 -20.45 14.34 21.43
C GLN A 99 -19.22 15.26 21.37
N LEU A 100 -18.45 15.16 20.28
CA LEU A 100 -17.28 15.99 20.03
C LEU A 100 -17.70 17.40 19.58
N GLU A 101 -16.93 18.42 19.98
CA GLU A 101 -17.10 19.80 19.50
C GLU A 101 -16.82 19.92 18.00
N GLU A 102 -15.77 19.23 17.54
CA GLU A 102 -15.43 19.08 16.13
C GLU A 102 -15.44 17.58 15.76
N PRO A 103 -16.15 17.18 14.69
CA PRO A 103 -16.04 15.83 14.16
C PRO A 103 -14.61 15.48 13.75
N ILE A 104 -14.24 14.23 13.97
CA ILE A 104 -12.92 13.70 13.61
C ILE A 104 -13.10 12.69 12.50
N VAL A 105 -12.30 12.76 11.45
CA VAL A 105 -12.30 11.81 10.35
C VAL A 105 -11.19 10.76 10.56
N VAL A 106 -11.54 9.50 10.38
CA VAL A 106 -10.55 8.41 10.32
C VAL A 106 -9.87 8.48 8.96
N ARG A 107 -8.53 8.57 8.93
CA ARG A 107 -7.79 8.87 7.69
C ARG A 107 -8.17 7.94 6.53
N PRO A 108 -8.66 8.49 5.40
CA PRO A 108 -8.72 7.76 4.12
C PRO A 108 -7.36 7.78 3.40
N THR A 109 -6.57 8.79 3.73
CA THR A 109 -5.21 9.13 3.32
C THR A 109 -4.71 10.28 4.21
N SER A 110 -3.39 10.52 4.30
CA SER A 110 -2.82 11.43 5.30
C SER A 110 -2.30 12.78 4.75
N GLU A 111 -2.57 13.16 3.49
CA GLU A 111 -2.02 14.41 2.90
C GLU A 111 -2.31 15.65 3.75
N THR A 112 -3.50 15.75 4.33
CA THR A 112 -3.91 16.95 5.09
C THR A 112 -3.22 17.07 6.44
N VAL A 113 -3.16 15.97 7.21
CA VAL A 113 -2.43 15.96 8.47
C VAL A 113 -0.92 16.07 8.23
N ILE A 114 -0.37 15.42 7.22
CA ILE A 114 1.06 15.51 6.92
C ILE A 114 1.42 16.91 6.42
N GLY A 115 0.62 17.51 5.55
CA GLY A 115 0.83 18.86 5.04
C GLY A 115 0.93 19.91 6.15
N GLU A 116 0.05 19.84 7.15
CA GLU A 116 0.09 20.69 8.34
C GLU A 116 1.41 20.60 9.11
N PHE A 117 2.01 19.40 9.21
CA PHE A 117 3.29 19.22 9.89
C PHE A 117 4.48 19.53 8.98
N MET A 118 4.38 19.29 7.68
CA MET A 118 5.37 19.74 6.70
C MET A 118 5.54 21.26 6.73
N ALA A 119 4.45 22.03 6.82
CA ALA A 119 4.50 23.49 6.98
C ALA A 119 5.23 23.94 8.26
N LYS A 120 5.19 23.13 9.33
CA LYS A 120 5.92 23.40 10.58
C LYS A 120 7.41 23.04 10.44
N TRP A 121 7.73 21.95 9.77
CA TRP A 121 9.10 21.45 9.67
C TRP A 121 9.93 22.12 8.57
N VAL A 122 9.29 22.53 7.48
CA VAL A 122 9.94 23.22 6.37
C VAL A 122 9.96 24.72 6.66
N GLN A 123 11.14 25.29 6.86
CA GLN A 123 11.30 26.74 7.10
C GLN A 123 12.22 27.40 6.06
N SER A 124 13.20 26.67 5.55
CA SER A 124 14.21 27.12 4.61
C SER A 124 14.52 26.07 3.54
N TYR A 125 15.20 26.47 2.47
CA TYR A 125 15.65 25.55 1.42
C TYR A 125 16.57 24.42 1.94
N ARG A 126 17.13 24.55 3.14
CA ARG A 126 17.99 23.52 3.77
C ARG A 126 17.20 22.38 4.38
N ASP A 127 15.91 22.59 4.63
CA ASP A 127 15.00 21.56 5.14
C ASP A 127 14.42 20.70 4.00
N LEU A 128 14.79 21.01 2.76
CA LEU A 128 14.33 20.35 1.54
C LEU A 128 15.49 19.58 0.86
N PRO A 129 15.23 18.41 0.26
CA PRO A 129 13.92 17.75 0.21
C PRO A 129 13.55 17.10 1.54
N LEU A 130 12.28 17.24 1.94
CA LEU A 130 11.71 16.51 3.07
C LEU A 130 11.06 15.24 2.53
N LEU A 131 11.57 14.08 2.93
CA LEU A 131 11.19 12.78 2.36
C LEU A 131 10.61 11.86 3.45
N LEU A 132 9.28 11.79 3.53
CA LEU A 132 8.59 11.04 4.59
C LEU A 132 7.90 9.80 4.03
N ASN A 133 7.89 8.74 4.85
CA ASN A 133 7.14 7.51 4.62
C ASN A 133 6.35 7.13 5.87
N GLN A 134 5.18 6.50 5.71
CA GLN A 134 4.38 5.95 6.79
C GLN A 134 3.85 4.56 6.42
N TRP A 135 4.01 3.62 7.34
CA TRP A 135 3.30 2.34 7.33
C TRP A 135 2.12 2.41 8.28
N ALA A 136 0.92 2.17 7.75
CA ALA A 136 -0.31 2.47 8.45
C ALA A 136 -1.48 1.64 7.94
N ASN A 137 -2.61 1.75 8.62
CA ASN A 137 -3.92 1.45 8.05
C ASN A 137 -4.57 2.72 7.47
N GLY A 138 -5.40 2.54 6.44
CA GLY A 138 -6.33 3.56 5.94
C GLY A 138 -7.77 3.02 5.96
N VAL A 139 -8.75 3.92 6.08
CA VAL A 139 -10.17 3.57 6.10
C VAL A 139 -10.93 4.29 4.97
N ARG A 140 -11.57 3.51 4.11
CA ARG A 140 -12.44 4.01 3.01
C ARG A 140 -13.70 3.17 2.97
N TRP A 141 -14.87 3.77 3.11
CA TRP A 141 -16.14 3.06 3.28
C TRP A 141 -16.64 2.37 2.00
N GLU A 142 -16.00 1.25 1.65
CA GLU A 142 -16.15 0.58 0.36
C GLU A 142 -17.52 -0.10 0.19
N ARG A 143 -18.17 0.14 -0.96
CA ARG A 143 -19.48 -0.45 -1.28
C ARG A 143 -19.43 -1.88 -1.79
N ARG A 144 -18.34 -2.36 -2.36
CA ARG A 144 -18.20 -3.73 -2.89
C ARG A 144 -16.86 -4.31 -2.49
N PRO A 145 -16.68 -4.62 -1.18
CA PRO A 145 -15.39 -5.08 -0.69
C PRO A 145 -15.05 -6.47 -1.22
N ARG A 146 -13.75 -6.69 -1.44
CA ARG A 146 -13.11 -7.95 -1.80
C ARG A 146 -11.80 -8.04 -1.04
N LEU A 147 -11.61 -9.12 -0.29
CA LEU A 147 -10.40 -9.35 0.53
C LEU A 147 -9.12 -9.05 -0.27
N PHE A 148 -8.18 -8.35 0.38
CA PHE A 148 -6.94 -7.78 -0.18
C PHE A 148 -7.12 -6.74 -1.30
N LEU A 149 -8.01 -6.94 -2.26
CA LEU A 149 -8.13 -6.06 -3.43
C LEU A 149 -8.79 -4.71 -3.10
N ARG A 150 -9.81 -4.74 -2.26
CA ARG A 150 -10.60 -3.57 -1.88
C ARG A 150 -11.33 -3.80 -0.56
N THR A 151 -10.85 -3.25 0.53
CA THR A 151 -11.45 -3.44 1.87
C THR A 151 -11.76 -2.09 2.51
N SER A 152 -12.68 -2.09 3.48
CA SER A 152 -13.08 -0.88 4.21
C SER A 152 -11.94 -0.34 5.08
N GLU A 153 -11.14 -1.24 5.63
CA GLU A 153 -9.86 -0.96 6.28
C GLU A 153 -8.79 -1.79 5.56
N PHE A 154 -7.65 -1.17 5.26
CA PHE A 154 -6.53 -1.85 4.62
C PHE A 154 -5.20 -1.36 5.20
N LEU A 155 -4.20 -2.26 5.21
CA LEU A 155 -2.83 -1.87 5.48
C LEU A 155 -2.19 -1.37 4.20
N TRP A 156 -1.40 -0.32 4.33
CA TRP A 156 -0.69 0.30 3.24
C TRP A 156 0.54 1.05 3.69
N GLN A 157 1.31 1.44 2.68
CA GLN A 157 2.39 2.39 2.78
C GLN A 157 1.94 3.66 2.04
N GLU A 158 2.16 4.81 2.67
CA GLU A 158 1.97 6.12 2.04
C GLU A 158 3.21 6.99 2.29
N GLY A 159 3.72 7.62 1.24
CA GLY A 159 4.90 8.46 1.29
C GLY A 159 4.55 9.84 0.78
N HIS A 160 5.12 10.85 1.42
CA HIS A 160 4.78 12.24 1.20
C HIS A 160 6.05 13.05 1.22
N THR A 161 6.25 13.91 0.23
CA THR A 161 7.48 14.68 0.11
C THR A 161 7.23 16.14 -0.22
N ALA A 162 8.19 16.98 0.15
CA ALA A 162 8.25 18.39 -0.21
C ALA A 162 9.63 18.70 -0.83
N HIS A 163 9.63 19.45 -1.91
CA HIS A 163 10.80 19.76 -2.73
C HIS A 163 10.87 21.25 -3.04
N ALA A 164 12.08 21.76 -3.29
CA ALA A 164 12.27 23.16 -3.67
C ALA A 164 11.76 23.45 -5.09
N THR A 165 11.83 22.48 -6.00
CA THR A 165 11.48 22.68 -7.43
C THR A 165 10.57 21.57 -7.97
N GLU A 166 9.79 21.90 -9.00
CA GLU A 166 8.94 20.94 -9.72
C GLU A 166 9.77 19.79 -10.32
N ALA A 167 10.95 20.11 -10.86
CA ALA A 167 11.83 19.13 -11.49
C ALA A 167 12.31 18.09 -10.47
N ASP A 168 12.68 18.52 -9.27
CA ASP A 168 13.11 17.63 -8.18
C ASP A 168 11.94 16.76 -7.69
N ALA A 169 10.76 17.36 -7.47
CA ALA A 169 9.55 16.62 -7.12
C ALA A 169 9.20 15.54 -8.17
N ARG A 170 9.19 15.89 -9.45
CA ARG A 170 8.94 14.94 -10.54
C ARG A 170 9.98 13.82 -10.58
N ALA A 171 11.26 14.18 -10.44
CA ALA A 171 12.35 13.21 -10.44
C ALA A 171 12.18 12.21 -9.29
N TYR A 172 11.85 12.69 -8.08
CA TYR A 172 11.64 11.85 -6.92
C TYR A 172 10.39 10.96 -7.05
N ALA A 173 9.27 11.49 -7.53
CA ALA A 173 8.06 10.72 -7.78
C ALA A 173 8.32 9.54 -8.74
N ARG A 174 9.09 9.77 -9.82
CA ARG A 174 9.50 8.72 -10.76
C ARG A 174 10.52 7.77 -10.16
N ARG A 175 11.44 8.27 -9.34
CA ARG A 175 12.41 7.44 -8.62
C ARG A 175 11.71 6.39 -7.77
N ILE A 176 10.72 6.79 -6.96
CA ILE A 176 9.93 5.84 -6.15
C ILE A 176 9.17 4.85 -7.05
N LEU A 177 8.54 5.33 -8.11
CA LEU A 177 7.79 4.48 -9.04
C LEU A 177 8.65 3.35 -9.61
N HIS A 178 9.88 3.65 -10.02
CA HIS A 178 10.77 2.68 -10.66
C HIS A 178 11.64 1.90 -9.65
N GLU A 179 12.37 2.60 -8.78
CA GLU A 179 13.37 1.99 -7.89
C GLU A 179 12.75 1.29 -6.68
N ALA A 180 11.57 1.72 -6.22
CA ALA A 180 10.88 1.07 -5.11
C ALA A 180 9.76 0.16 -5.59
N TYR A 181 8.79 0.68 -6.34
CA TYR A 181 7.59 -0.08 -6.68
C TYR A 181 7.77 -1.04 -7.85
N GLU A 182 8.29 -0.59 -9.00
CA GLU A 182 8.52 -1.48 -10.15
C GLU A 182 9.50 -2.61 -9.80
N ASP A 183 10.63 -2.27 -9.18
CA ASP A 183 11.62 -3.26 -8.77
C ASP A 183 11.03 -4.30 -7.80
N LEU A 184 10.28 -3.88 -6.78
CA LEU A 184 9.58 -4.80 -5.88
C LEU A 184 8.61 -5.70 -6.66
N MET A 185 7.75 -5.11 -7.49
CA MET A 185 6.71 -5.84 -8.21
C MET A 185 7.29 -6.88 -9.17
N VAL A 186 8.33 -6.52 -9.92
CA VAL A 186 8.95 -7.41 -10.91
C VAL A 186 9.91 -8.41 -10.25
N ASN A 187 10.80 -7.95 -9.36
CA ASN A 187 11.91 -8.76 -8.85
C ASN A 187 11.62 -9.48 -7.52
N VAL A 188 10.53 -9.14 -6.83
CA VAL A 188 10.11 -9.79 -5.58
C VAL A 188 8.76 -10.48 -5.75
N LEU A 189 7.75 -9.76 -6.24
CA LEU A 189 6.42 -10.34 -6.46
C LEU A 189 6.38 -11.19 -7.75
N ALA A 190 7.39 -11.09 -8.61
CA ALA A 190 7.43 -11.75 -9.92
C ALA A 190 6.24 -11.40 -10.82
N ILE A 191 5.65 -10.21 -10.65
CA ILE A 191 4.49 -9.75 -11.41
C ILE A 191 4.96 -8.76 -12.49
N PRO A 192 4.74 -9.04 -13.78
CA PRO A 192 4.98 -8.06 -14.83
C PRO A 192 3.97 -6.92 -14.71
N VAL A 193 4.47 -5.69 -14.82
CA VAL A 193 3.67 -4.47 -14.72
C VAL A 193 3.90 -3.57 -15.91
N VAL A 194 2.85 -2.85 -16.31
CA VAL A 194 2.95 -1.76 -17.27
C VAL A 194 3.05 -0.47 -16.49
N VAL A 195 4.22 0.18 -16.58
CA VAL A 195 4.42 1.51 -16.02
C VAL A 195 3.81 2.55 -16.95
N GLY A 196 3.01 3.46 -16.41
CA GLY A 196 2.34 4.47 -17.21
C GLY A 196 1.91 5.71 -16.43
N ARG A 197 1.31 6.65 -17.16
CA ARG A 197 0.67 7.85 -16.61
C ARG A 197 -0.84 7.72 -16.79
N LYS A 198 -1.59 7.98 -15.73
CA LYS A 198 -3.05 8.03 -15.79
C LYS A 198 -3.51 9.19 -16.68
N THR A 199 -4.67 9.00 -17.31
CA THR A 199 -5.38 10.08 -17.99
C THR A 199 -5.83 11.14 -16.98
N ALA A 200 -6.19 12.33 -17.47
CA ALA A 200 -6.70 13.39 -16.59
C ALA A 200 -7.95 12.97 -15.79
N ALA A 201 -8.78 12.08 -16.33
CA ALA A 201 -9.98 11.57 -15.65
C ALA A 201 -9.68 10.54 -14.55
N GLU A 202 -8.54 9.84 -14.64
CA GLU A 202 -8.17 8.75 -13.73
C GLU A 202 -7.01 9.13 -12.79
N ARG A 203 -6.62 10.41 -12.78
CA ARG A 203 -5.58 10.90 -11.86
C ARG A 203 -6.15 11.06 -10.45
N PHE A 204 -5.26 11.13 -9.48
CA PHE A 204 -5.63 11.34 -8.08
C PHE A 204 -6.22 12.74 -7.88
N ALA A 205 -7.23 12.87 -7.03
CA ALA A 205 -7.85 14.15 -6.70
C ALA A 205 -6.81 15.10 -6.08
N GLY A 206 -6.62 16.28 -6.68
CA GLY A 206 -5.58 17.24 -6.30
C GLY A 206 -4.20 17.01 -6.94
N ALA A 207 -3.99 15.96 -7.74
CA ALA A 207 -2.71 15.72 -8.42
C ALA A 207 -2.63 16.39 -9.81
N THR A 208 -1.44 16.91 -10.16
CA THR A 208 -1.15 17.37 -11.53
C THR A 208 -0.91 16.20 -12.47
N SER A 209 -0.22 15.15 -11.98
CA SER A 209 0.03 13.90 -12.69
C SER A 209 -0.03 12.71 -11.73
N THR A 210 -0.59 11.59 -12.19
CA THR A 210 -0.48 10.29 -11.51
C THR A 210 0.25 9.32 -12.42
N TYR A 211 1.35 8.76 -11.92
CA TYR A 211 2.00 7.58 -12.45
C TYR A 211 1.47 6.33 -11.76
N THR A 212 1.50 5.20 -12.47
CA THR A 212 0.88 3.96 -12.02
C THR A 212 1.61 2.73 -12.55
N LEU A 213 1.49 1.62 -11.83
CA LEU A 213 1.92 0.29 -12.26
C LEU A 213 0.71 -0.64 -12.38
N GLU A 214 0.40 -1.04 -13.60
CA GLU A 214 -0.78 -1.85 -13.92
C GLU A 214 -0.37 -3.30 -14.20
N ALA A 215 -0.92 -4.26 -13.45
CA ALA A 215 -0.76 -5.68 -13.71
C ALA A 215 -1.98 -6.25 -14.45
N MET A 216 -1.79 -7.40 -15.12
CA MET A 216 -2.89 -8.18 -15.68
C MET A 216 -3.13 -9.42 -14.81
N THR A 217 -4.36 -9.65 -14.39
CA THR A 217 -4.75 -10.82 -13.58
C THR A 217 -5.11 -12.01 -14.45
N GLY A 218 -5.18 -13.21 -13.85
CA GLY A 218 -5.51 -14.46 -14.55
C GLY A 218 -6.89 -14.47 -15.22
N ASP A 219 -7.83 -13.62 -14.79
CA ASP A 219 -9.13 -13.42 -15.45
C ASP A 219 -9.13 -12.31 -16.53
N GLY A 220 -7.95 -11.81 -16.92
CA GLY A 220 -7.79 -10.83 -18.00
C GLY A 220 -8.19 -9.41 -17.62
N LYS A 221 -8.24 -9.07 -16.33
CA LYS A 221 -8.52 -7.71 -15.86
C LYS A 221 -7.26 -6.98 -15.44
N ALA A 222 -7.24 -5.67 -15.68
CA ALA A 222 -6.18 -4.81 -15.16
C ALA A 222 -6.34 -4.58 -13.65
N LEU A 223 -5.22 -4.56 -12.94
CA LEU A 223 -5.15 -4.27 -11.51
C LEU A 223 -3.98 -3.32 -11.22
N GLN A 224 -4.29 -2.11 -10.77
CA GLN A 224 -3.30 -1.16 -10.29
C GLN A 224 -2.69 -1.63 -8.97
N LEU A 225 -1.35 -1.77 -8.93
CA LEU A 225 -0.62 -2.23 -7.75
C LEU A 225 0.00 -1.12 -6.90
N GLY A 226 0.29 0.02 -7.52
CA GLY A 226 0.84 1.20 -6.83
C GLY A 226 0.72 2.46 -7.68
N THR A 227 0.81 3.60 -7.01
CA THR A 227 0.75 4.92 -7.65
C THR A 227 1.77 5.89 -7.07
N SER A 228 2.23 6.80 -7.92
CA SER A 228 3.09 7.91 -7.53
C SER A 228 2.58 9.20 -8.17
N HIS A 229 2.37 10.22 -7.37
CA HIS A 229 1.62 11.42 -7.70
C HIS A 229 2.50 12.65 -7.64
N GLU A 230 2.52 13.43 -8.72
CA GLU A 230 2.95 14.83 -8.66
C GLU A 230 1.76 15.65 -8.18
N LEU A 231 1.85 16.23 -6.97
CA LEU A 231 0.77 17.05 -6.39
C LEU A 231 0.93 18.55 -6.73
N GLY A 232 2.07 18.91 -7.34
CA GLY A 232 2.38 20.29 -7.66
C GLY A 232 2.52 21.12 -6.38
N GLN A 233 1.88 22.29 -6.36
CA GLN A 233 1.83 23.16 -5.19
C GLN A 233 0.42 23.25 -4.59
N ASN A 234 -0.49 22.33 -4.93
CA ASN A 234 -1.89 22.36 -4.46
C ASN A 234 -1.97 22.24 -2.93
N PHE A 235 -1.39 21.17 -2.39
CA PHE A 235 -1.33 20.96 -0.94
C PHE A 235 -0.44 21.98 -0.24
N ALA A 236 0.64 22.42 -0.90
CA ALA A 236 1.49 23.48 -0.35
C ALA A 236 0.72 24.80 -0.16
N ARG A 237 -0.17 25.17 -1.09
CA ARG A 237 -1.06 26.33 -0.92
C ARG A 237 -2.11 26.11 0.16
N ALA A 238 -2.72 24.92 0.22
CA ALA A 238 -3.79 24.65 1.18
C ALA A 238 -3.27 24.60 2.63
N PHE A 239 -2.03 24.15 2.82
CA PHE A 239 -1.42 23.92 4.14
C PHE A 239 -0.27 24.88 4.48
N ASP A 240 -0.03 25.90 3.65
CA ASP A 240 1.04 26.89 3.86
C ASP A 240 2.44 26.25 3.97
N ILE A 241 2.72 25.29 3.08
CA ILE A 241 4.04 24.63 3.00
C ILE A 241 4.96 25.49 2.14
N ASP A 242 5.53 26.53 2.74
CA ASP A 242 6.46 27.44 2.10
C ASP A 242 7.83 27.47 2.81
N TYR A 243 8.86 27.95 2.10
CA TYR A 243 10.24 27.97 2.57
C TYR A 243 10.94 29.25 2.14
N LEU A 244 11.95 29.67 2.91
CA LEU A 244 12.88 30.72 2.50
C LEU A 244 13.89 30.14 1.51
N SER A 245 13.86 30.59 0.26
CA SER A 245 14.81 30.16 -0.78
C SER A 245 16.21 30.73 -0.55
N SER A 246 17.19 30.20 -1.27
CA SER A 246 18.58 30.68 -1.17
C SER A 246 18.76 32.15 -1.58
N GLU A 247 17.82 32.69 -2.35
CA GLU A 247 17.73 34.10 -2.74
C GLU A 247 17.02 34.99 -1.70
N GLY A 248 16.55 34.42 -0.58
CA GLY A 248 15.82 35.14 0.46
C GLY A 248 14.36 35.43 0.11
N LYS A 249 13.76 34.70 -0.85
CA LYS A 249 12.34 34.81 -1.20
C LYS A 249 11.52 33.71 -0.53
N ARG A 250 10.27 33.99 -0.18
CA ARG A 250 9.34 32.97 0.30
C ARG A 250 8.73 32.26 -0.92
N GLU A 251 8.88 30.95 -0.97
CA GLU A 251 8.43 30.12 -2.10
C GLU A 251 7.66 28.91 -1.59
N LEU A 252 6.64 28.47 -2.35
CA LEU A 252 5.86 27.28 -2.02
C LEU A 252 6.62 26.02 -2.42
N ALA A 253 6.61 25.01 -1.55
CA ALA A 253 7.19 23.72 -1.85
C ALA A 253 6.39 22.96 -2.92
N TRP A 254 7.09 22.13 -3.68
CA TRP A 254 6.50 21.19 -4.63
C TRP A 254 6.34 19.84 -3.95
N THR A 255 5.13 19.30 -3.91
CA THR A 255 4.84 18.07 -3.15
C THR A 255 4.59 16.87 -4.04
N THR A 256 4.90 15.69 -3.51
CA THR A 256 4.56 14.39 -4.11
C THR A 256 3.92 13.48 -3.07
N SER A 257 3.08 12.56 -3.51
CA SER A 257 2.51 11.48 -2.67
C SER A 257 2.59 10.17 -3.44
N TRP A 258 2.83 9.05 -2.75
CA TRP A 258 2.95 7.73 -3.38
C TRP A 258 2.47 6.66 -2.42
N GLY A 259 1.83 5.62 -2.94
CA GLY A 259 1.30 4.57 -2.08
C GLY A 259 1.07 3.23 -2.77
N SER A 260 1.11 2.18 -1.95
CA SER A 260 0.72 0.83 -2.32
C SER A 260 0.18 0.08 -1.09
N SER A 261 -0.69 -0.90 -1.30
CA SER A 261 -1.44 -1.55 -0.21
C SER A 261 -1.36 -3.07 -0.25
N THR A 262 -2.02 -3.71 0.70
CA THR A 262 -2.24 -5.16 0.72
C THR A 262 -2.91 -5.73 -0.54
N ARG A 263 -3.38 -4.87 -1.46
CA ARG A 263 -3.74 -5.26 -2.83
C ARG A 263 -2.65 -6.06 -3.53
N MET A 264 -1.38 -5.81 -3.21
CA MET A 264 -0.26 -6.61 -3.72
C MET A 264 -0.40 -8.11 -3.38
N ILE A 265 -0.91 -8.47 -2.20
CA ILE A 265 -1.18 -9.88 -1.85
C ILE A 265 -2.27 -10.45 -2.76
N GLY A 266 -3.36 -9.69 -2.96
CA GLY A 266 -4.41 -10.07 -3.91
C GLY A 266 -3.87 -10.28 -5.32
N SER A 267 -2.93 -9.46 -5.77
CA SER A 267 -2.29 -9.61 -7.08
C SER A 267 -1.42 -10.85 -7.19
N VAL A 268 -0.64 -11.20 -6.16
CA VAL A 268 0.15 -12.44 -6.12
C VAL A 268 -0.75 -13.66 -6.29
N ILE A 269 -1.91 -13.66 -5.60
CA ILE A 269 -2.90 -14.73 -5.74
C ILE A 269 -3.41 -14.78 -7.18
N MET A 270 -3.91 -13.65 -7.71
CA MET A 270 -4.59 -13.62 -9.02
C MET A 270 -3.67 -13.80 -10.23
N VAL A 271 -2.38 -13.50 -10.11
CA VAL A 271 -1.39 -13.63 -11.19
C VAL A 271 -0.76 -15.02 -11.21
N HIS A 272 -0.42 -15.57 -10.04
CA HIS A 272 0.38 -16.79 -9.97
C HIS A 272 -0.43 -18.05 -9.63
N GLY A 273 -1.54 -17.90 -8.92
CA GLY A 273 -2.36 -19.03 -8.48
C GLY A 273 -2.93 -19.83 -9.65
N ASP A 274 -3.20 -21.11 -9.39
CA ASP A 274 -3.77 -22.04 -10.37
C ASP A 274 -4.91 -22.87 -9.75
N ASP A 275 -5.43 -23.85 -10.50
CA ASP A 275 -6.50 -24.74 -10.03
C ASP A 275 -6.09 -25.64 -8.83
N ASN A 276 -4.79 -25.71 -8.49
CA ASN A 276 -4.28 -26.38 -7.29
C ASN A 276 -4.12 -25.42 -6.10
N GLY A 277 -4.18 -24.10 -6.34
CA GLY A 277 -4.31 -23.08 -5.31
C GLY A 277 -3.25 -22.00 -5.36
N LEU A 278 -2.74 -21.63 -4.19
CA LEU A 278 -1.82 -20.52 -4.01
C LEU A 278 -0.42 -20.86 -4.54
N ARG A 279 0.17 -19.94 -5.32
CA ARG A 279 1.58 -20.00 -5.74
C ARG A 279 2.26 -18.70 -5.35
N VAL A 280 3.11 -18.77 -4.32
CA VAL A 280 3.82 -17.58 -3.79
C VAL A 280 5.24 -17.55 -4.36
N PRO A 281 5.72 -16.41 -4.87
CA PRO A 281 7.13 -16.25 -5.23
C PRO A 281 8.06 -16.61 -4.06
N PRO A 282 9.20 -17.29 -4.29
CA PRO A 282 10.06 -17.77 -3.21
C PRO A 282 10.51 -16.66 -2.23
N ARG A 283 10.74 -15.43 -2.71
CA ARG A 283 11.13 -14.28 -1.88
C ARG A 283 10.03 -13.84 -0.90
N LEU A 284 8.78 -14.17 -1.18
CA LEU A 284 7.61 -13.83 -0.35
C LEU A 284 7.08 -15.02 0.45
N ALA A 285 7.47 -16.25 0.11
CA ALA A 285 6.96 -17.46 0.74
C ALA A 285 7.42 -17.53 2.22
N PRO A 286 6.49 -17.57 3.20
CA PRO A 286 6.87 -17.73 4.60
C PRO A 286 7.56 -19.06 4.90
N ILE A 287 7.17 -20.10 4.15
CA ILE A 287 7.77 -21.43 4.14
C ILE A 287 8.14 -21.71 2.68
N GLN A 288 9.43 -21.83 2.39
CA GLN A 288 9.93 -22.11 1.03
C GLN A 288 9.99 -23.61 0.73
N ALA A 289 10.32 -24.43 1.73
CA ALA A 289 10.43 -25.87 1.59
C ALA A 289 9.76 -26.58 2.78
N HIS A 290 9.02 -27.64 2.49
CA HIS A 290 8.42 -28.50 3.50
C HIS A 290 9.02 -29.90 3.40
N VAL A 291 9.68 -30.35 4.47
CA VAL A 291 10.26 -31.70 4.54
C VAL A 291 9.26 -32.64 5.21
N MET A 292 8.70 -33.57 4.43
CA MET A 292 7.67 -34.49 4.90
C MET A 292 8.13 -35.95 4.84
N VAL A 293 7.97 -36.67 5.96
CA VAL A 293 8.17 -38.13 6.01
C VAL A 293 6.89 -38.82 5.55
N VAL A 294 6.92 -39.44 4.37
CA VAL A 294 5.75 -40.14 3.79
C VAL A 294 5.52 -41.51 4.43
N LYS A 295 6.60 -42.21 4.78
CA LYS A 295 6.55 -43.49 5.51
C LYS A 295 7.72 -43.57 6.47
N SER A 296 7.45 -43.94 7.72
CA SER A 296 8.50 -44.18 8.71
C SER A 296 9.29 -45.45 8.39
N GLY A 297 10.59 -45.38 8.66
CA GLY A 297 11.54 -46.48 8.50
C GLY A 297 12.87 -46.08 9.14
N ASP A 298 13.74 -47.06 9.35
CA ASP A 298 15.02 -46.85 10.03
C ASP A 298 15.84 -45.75 9.33
N GLY A 299 16.23 -44.72 10.07
CA GLY A 299 17.04 -43.59 9.57
C GLY A 299 16.30 -42.52 8.77
N VAL A 300 15.02 -42.73 8.41
CA VAL A 300 14.27 -41.78 7.55
C VAL A 300 13.99 -40.47 8.27
N VAL A 301 13.62 -40.54 9.56
CA VAL A 301 13.30 -39.34 10.36
C VAL A 301 14.57 -38.53 10.64
N GLU A 302 15.68 -39.22 10.93
CA GLU A 302 17.00 -38.60 11.12
C GLU A 302 17.47 -37.90 9.84
N ALA A 303 17.31 -38.56 8.68
CA ALA A 303 17.66 -37.97 7.39
C ALA A 303 16.79 -36.73 7.07
N ALA A 304 15.48 -36.80 7.33
CA ALA A 304 14.57 -35.68 7.14
C ALA A 304 14.92 -34.47 8.03
N ARG A 305 15.27 -34.71 9.31
CA ARG A 305 15.74 -33.66 10.22
C ARG A 305 17.05 -33.04 9.75
N LYS A 306 18.02 -33.88 9.36
CA LYS A 306 19.30 -33.40 8.83
C LYS A 306 19.12 -32.53 7.58
N LEU A 307 18.21 -32.91 6.69
CA LEU A 307 17.88 -32.11 5.50
C LEU A 307 17.20 -30.79 5.89
N HIS A 308 16.21 -30.83 6.79
CA HIS A 308 15.53 -29.64 7.30
C HIS A 308 16.53 -28.64 7.91
N ASP A 309 17.40 -29.11 8.80
CA ASP A 309 18.38 -28.25 9.46
C ASP A 309 19.39 -27.68 8.46
N GLY A 310 19.83 -28.51 7.49
CA GLY A 310 20.70 -28.05 6.40
C GLY A 310 20.05 -26.98 5.50
N LEU A 311 18.74 -27.03 5.29
CA LEU A 311 17.99 -26.01 4.52
C LEU A 311 17.69 -24.74 5.32
N ARG A 312 17.59 -24.84 6.65
CA ARG A 312 17.35 -23.68 7.51
C ARG A 312 18.62 -22.84 7.69
N ASP A 313 19.77 -23.51 7.76
CA ASP A 313 21.05 -22.87 8.06
C ASP A 313 21.80 -22.39 6.80
N SER A 314 21.22 -22.61 5.59
CA SER A 314 21.72 -22.15 4.28
C SER A 314 21.20 -20.77 3.91
#